data_AF-A0A1W9QDZ7-F1
#
_entry.id   AF-A0A1W9QDZ7-F1
#
_cell.length_a   1.000
_cell.length_b   1.000
_cell.length_c   1.000
_cell.angle_alpha   90.00
_cell.angle_beta   90.00
_cell.angle_gamma   90.00
#
_symmetry.space_group_name_H-M   'P 1'
#
loop_
_entity.id
_entity.type
_entity.pdbx_description
1 polymer ?
#
loop_
_entity_poly.entity_id
_entity_poly.type
_entity_poly.pdbx_seq_one_letter_code
_entity_poly.pdbx_strand_id
1 'polypeptide(L)'
;MTCDRNSHRPKRTSERGAALFVVVMAIMLVTGLGVWSMRSAALVDQASGFARAASQGQYLAEFGIIAATAQLSVPNEAWIHDEIARGATPVRDQCAMATAPTGGAPSVLPYCRVFEDTVINQFTTNAIPSATNPGTGRPVLDQTPAGSFGPIEGPVAGESLIEGRFWVEMTDGQSVNVAGSQVGVSGYRRVVLTSFGLLRPRPAAGGTICSAGENASAVQAGVRAHALIGPVAPNVAGGAL
;
A
#
# COMPACT_ATOMS: atom_id res chain seq x y z
N MET A 1 100.54 2.44 23.19
CA MET A 1 99.54 3.52 23.07
C MET A 1 98.43 3.02 22.16
N THR A 2 97.39 2.44 22.75
CA THR A 2 96.23 1.90 22.05
C THR A 2 95.05 2.81 22.36
N CYS A 3 94.59 3.55 21.35
CA CYS A 3 93.41 4.40 21.45
C CYS A 3 92.17 3.52 21.36
N ASP A 4 91.45 3.41 22.47
CA ASP A 4 90.19 2.68 22.55
C ASP A 4 89.04 3.58 22.05
N ARG A 5 88.45 3.20 20.92
CA ARG A 5 87.41 3.98 20.21
C ARG A 5 86.05 3.58 20.76
N ASN A 6 85.61 4.28 21.79
CA ASN A 6 84.38 4.01 22.51
C ASN A 6 83.14 4.31 21.62
N SER A 7 82.60 3.30 20.93
CA SER A 7 81.39 3.44 20.12
C SER A 7 80.16 3.54 21.02
N HIS A 8 79.65 4.74 21.26
CA HIS A 8 78.35 4.94 21.89
C HIS A 8 77.25 4.48 20.93
N ARG A 9 76.75 3.26 21.12
CA ARG A 9 75.50 2.82 20.49
C ARG A 9 74.36 3.65 21.09
N PRO A 10 73.61 4.44 20.29
CA PRO A 10 72.44 5.13 20.81
C PRO A 10 71.45 4.11 21.37
N LYS A 11 71.07 4.28 22.63
CA LYS A 11 70.08 3.43 23.30
C LYS A 11 68.72 3.65 22.62
N ARG A 12 68.25 2.65 21.86
CA ARG A 12 66.97 2.60 21.12
C ARG A 12 65.73 2.49 22.02
N THR A 13 65.74 3.13 23.18
CA THR A 13 64.65 3.03 24.18
C THR A 13 63.49 3.99 23.90
N SER A 14 63.64 4.96 23.00
CA SER A 14 62.56 5.90 22.61
C SER A 14 61.68 5.42 21.44
N GLU A 15 62.08 4.38 20.70
CA GLU A 15 61.35 3.89 19.51
C GLU A 15 60.08 3.11 19.86
N ARG A 16 59.95 2.61 21.10
CA ARG A 16 58.81 1.77 21.53
C ARG A 16 57.50 2.54 21.69
N GLY A 17 57.55 3.83 22.05
CA GLY A 17 56.35 4.66 22.22
C GLY A 17 55.71 5.05 20.88
N ALA A 18 56.54 5.36 19.88
CA ALA A 18 56.07 5.72 18.54
C ALA A 18 55.35 4.55 17.84
N ALA A 19 55.87 3.33 17.99
CA ALA A 19 55.23 2.13 17.43
C ALA A 19 53.83 1.88 18.01
N LEU A 20 53.66 2.04 19.34
CA LEU A 20 52.36 1.88 19.99
C LEU A 20 51.35 2.95 19.54
N PHE A 21 51.80 4.19 19.35
CA PHE A 21 50.96 5.27 18.86
C PHE A 21 50.41 4.98 17.46
N VAL A 22 51.26 4.53 16.53
CA VAL A 22 50.86 4.17 15.16
C VAL A 22 49.84 3.03 15.17
N VAL A 23 50.04 2.01 16.00
CA VAL A 23 49.10 0.87 16.10
C VAL A 23 47.75 1.32 16.65
N VAL A 24 47.71 2.13 17.70
CA VAL A 24 46.44 2.64 18.26
C VAL A 24 45.72 3.53 17.25
N MET A 25 46.44 4.40 16.54
CA MET A 25 45.86 5.24 15.48
C MET A 25 45.27 4.38 14.36
N ALA A 26 45.98 3.33 13.93
CA ALA A 26 45.49 2.39 12.92
C ALA A 26 44.25 1.64 13.38
N ILE A 27 44.23 1.13 14.62
CA ILE A 27 43.05 0.46 15.20
C ILE A 27 41.87 1.43 15.25
N MET A 28 42.06 2.66 15.73
CA MET A 28 40.99 3.65 15.82
C MET A 28 40.42 4.01 14.44
N LEU A 29 41.27 4.16 13.42
CA LEU A 29 40.83 4.40 12.05
C LEU A 29 40.04 3.20 11.49
N VAL A 30 40.52 1.97 11.70
CA VAL A 30 39.82 0.76 11.24
C VAL A 30 38.48 0.58 11.95
N THR A 31 38.42 0.80 13.28
CA THR A 31 37.17 0.75 14.04
C THR A 31 36.20 1.84 13.60
N GLY A 32 36.68 3.07 13.38
CA GLY A 32 35.87 4.18 12.88
C GLY A 32 35.24 3.87 11.51
N LEU A 33 36.02 3.31 10.59
CA LEU A 33 35.52 2.85 9.28
C LEU A 33 34.51 1.72 9.41
N GLY A 34 34.73 0.77 10.34
CA GLY A 34 33.80 -0.32 10.62
C GLY A 34 32.44 0.16 11.15
N VAL A 35 32.44 1.11 12.10
CA VAL A 35 31.20 1.67 12.64
C VAL A 35 30.43 2.46 11.57
N TRP A 36 31.15 3.24 10.75
CA TRP A 36 30.53 4.02 9.67
C TRP A 36 29.95 3.12 8.56
N SER A 37 30.63 2.02 8.22
CA SER A 37 30.12 1.06 7.23
C SER A 37 28.88 0.32 7.73
N MET A 38 28.86 -0.12 9.00
CA MET A 38 27.68 -0.73 9.62
C MET A 38 26.48 0.20 9.62
N ARG A 39 26.69 1.48 9.98
CA ARG A 39 25.61 2.48 9.95
C ARG A 39 25.10 2.73 8.54
N SER A 40 25.99 2.80 7.56
CA SER A 40 25.61 3.03 6.15
C SER A 40 24.83 1.84 5.59
N ALA A 41 25.25 0.61 5.89
CA ALA A 41 24.54 -0.61 5.52
C ALA A 41 23.13 -0.63 6.15
N ALA A 42 23.01 -0.32 7.44
CA ALA A 42 21.71 -0.28 8.13
C ALA A 42 20.72 0.73 7.50
N LEU A 43 21.21 1.89 7.05
CA LEU A 43 20.37 2.87 6.36
C LEU A 43 19.90 2.38 4.98
N VAL A 44 20.76 1.69 4.23
CA VAL A 44 20.39 1.09 2.93
C VAL A 44 19.36 -0.01 3.12
N ASP A 45 19.53 -0.85 4.14
CA ASP A 45 18.57 -1.91 4.47
C ASP A 45 17.19 -1.31 4.81
N GLN A 46 17.16 -0.26 5.64
CA GLN A 46 15.92 0.46 5.95
C GLN A 46 15.28 1.07 4.70
N ALA A 47 16.06 1.76 3.86
CA ALA A 47 15.56 2.35 2.62
C ALA A 47 14.99 1.30 1.67
N SER A 48 15.65 0.13 1.56
CA SER A 48 15.17 -0.99 0.74
C SER A 48 13.85 -1.56 1.28
N GLY A 49 13.67 -1.58 2.60
CA GLY A 49 12.42 -1.98 3.25
C GLY A 49 11.26 -1.07 2.89
N PHE A 50 11.46 0.26 2.97
CA PHE A 50 10.44 1.23 2.57
C PHE A 50 10.10 1.13 1.08
N ALA A 51 11.10 0.93 0.21
CA ALA A 51 10.86 0.77 -1.22
C ALA A 51 9.99 -0.46 -1.54
N ARG A 52 10.21 -1.59 -0.84
CA ARG A 52 9.37 -2.79 -0.99
C ARG A 52 7.96 -2.58 -0.47
N ALA A 53 7.80 -1.93 0.68
CA ALA A 53 6.47 -1.64 1.21
C ALA A 53 5.69 -0.68 0.30
N ALA A 54 6.37 0.31 -0.29
CA ALA A 54 5.79 1.23 -1.25
C ALA A 54 5.27 0.51 -2.51
N SER A 55 6.07 -0.39 -3.10
CA SER A 55 5.63 -1.15 -4.28
C SER A 55 4.48 -2.10 -3.96
N GLN A 56 4.50 -2.77 -2.82
CA GLN A 56 3.38 -3.59 -2.36
C GLN A 56 2.09 -2.78 -2.18
N GLY A 57 2.18 -1.57 -1.60
CA GLY A 57 1.04 -0.68 -1.46
C GLY A 57 0.48 -0.25 -2.81
N GLN A 58 1.36 0.04 -3.78
CA GLN A 58 0.95 0.37 -5.15
C GLN A 58 0.26 -0.80 -5.84
N TYR A 59 0.81 -2.02 -5.77
CA TYR A 59 0.16 -3.21 -6.34
C TYR A 59 -1.21 -3.46 -5.73
N LEU A 60 -1.36 -3.22 -4.44
CA LEU A 60 -2.64 -3.34 -3.75
C LEU A 60 -3.66 -2.29 -4.24
N ALA A 61 -3.21 -1.05 -4.47
CA ALA A 61 -4.05 -0.01 -5.07
C ALA A 61 -4.44 -0.37 -6.52
N GLU A 62 -3.51 -0.85 -7.34
CA GLU A 62 -3.79 -1.29 -8.73
C GLU A 62 -4.77 -2.46 -8.76
N PHE A 63 -4.60 -3.43 -7.85
CA PHE A 63 -5.53 -4.54 -7.69
C PHE A 63 -6.94 -4.05 -7.41
N GLY A 64 -7.08 -3.02 -6.56
CA GLY A 64 -8.38 -2.43 -6.27
C GLY A 64 -9.09 -1.92 -7.51
N ILE A 65 -8.38 -1.24 -8.42
CA ILE A 65 -8.97 -0.76 -9.68
C ILE A 65 -9.44 -1.93 -10.53
N ILE A 66 -8.61 -2.96 -10.69
CA ILE A 66 -8.96 -4.16 -11.46
C ILE A 66 -10.22 -4.79 -10.87
N ALA A 67 -10.27 -4.97 -9.55
CA ALA A 67 -11.41 -5.56 -8.88
C ALA A 67 -12.69 -4.72 -9.01
N ALA A 68 -12.59 -3.39 -8.84
CA ALA A 68 -13.72 -2.49 -9.04
C ALA A 68 -14.22 -2.52 -10.50
N THR A 69 -13.33 -2.55 -11.49
CA THR A 69 -13.73 -2.66 -12.90
C THR A 69 -14.36 -4.02 -13.21
N ALA A 70 -13.89 -5.10 -12.58
CA ALA A 70 -14.50 -6.42 -12.71
C ALA A 70 -15.92 -6.43 -12.13
N GLN A 71 -16.13 -5.82 -10.97
CA GLN A 71 -17.46 -5.67 -10.38
C GLN A 71 -18.39 -4.84 -11.29
N LEU A 72 -17.89 -3.71 -11.81
CA LEU A 72 -18.64 -2.85 -12.75
C LEU A 72 -18.91 -3.52 -14.10
N SER A 73 -18.16 -4.57 -14.48
CA SER A 73 -18.38 -5.30 -15.73
C SER A 73 -19.58 -6.26 -15.66
N VAL A 74 -20.12 -6.52 -14.46
CA VAL A 74 -21.26 -7.42 -14.31
C VAL A 74 -22.54 -6.74 -14.83
N PRO A 75 -23.24 -7.34 -15.81
CA PRO A 75 -24.34 -6.70 -16.55
C PRO A 75 -25.49 -6.13 -15.70
N ASN A 76 -25.66 -6.59 -14.46
CA ASN A 76 -26.73 -6.16 -13.56
C ASN A 76 -26.25 -5.35 -12.35
N GLU A 77 -24.95 -5.22 -12.11
CA GLU A 77 -24.43 -4.43 -10.98
C GLU A 77 -24.04 -3.01 -11.41
N ALA A 78 -23.62 -2.85 -12.67
CA ALA A 78 -23.18 -1.58 -13.23
C ALA A 78 -24.21 -0.46 -13.06
N TRP A 79 -25.50 -0.76 -13.29
CA TRP A 79 -26.57 0.23 -13.16
C TRP A 79 -26.88 0.57 -11.71
N ILE A 80 -26.87 -0.43 -10.80
CA ILE A 80 -27.11 -0.22 -9.37
C ILE A 80 -26.02 0.68 -8.79
N HIS A 81 -24.76 0.42 -9.16
CA HIS A 81 -23.65 1.24 -8.69
C HIS A 81 -23.66 2.65 -9.27
N ASP A 82 -24.10 2.83 -10.52
CA ASP A 82 -24.30 4.16 -11.08
C ASP A 82 -25.48 4.89 -10.42
N GLU A 83 -26.59 4.21 -10.12
CA GLU A 83 -27.74 4.82 -9.44
C GLU A 83 -27.44 5.17 -7.98
N ILE A 84 -26.73 4.30 -7.26
CA ILE A 84 -26.24 4.60 -5.92
C ILE A 84 -25.24 5.76 -5.96
N ALA A 85 -24.35 5.81 -6.95
CA ALA A 85 -23.43 6.93 -7.10
C ALA A 85 -24.20 8.25 -7.36
N ARG A 86 -25.19 8.25 -8.27
CA ARG A 86 -26.07 9.40 -8.56
C ARG A 86 -26.87 9.88 -7.34
N GLY A 87 -27.27 8.94 -6.49
CA GLY A 87 -28.15 9.16 -5.35
C GLY A 87 -27.43 9.09 -4.01
N ALA A 88 -26.09 9.25 -3.99
CA ALA A 88 -25.21 9.01 -2.85
C ALA A 88 -25.91 9.28 -1.52
N THR A 89 -26.39 8.19 -0.91
CA THR A 89 -27.27 8.28 0.25
C THR A 89 -26.52 9.00 1.37
N PRO A 90 -27.15 9.96 2.08
CA PRO A 90 -26.44 10.85 3.01
C PRO A 90 -25.80 10.17 4.23
N VAL A 91 -25.88 8.83 4.35
CA VAL A 91 -25.61 8.12 5.60
C VAL A 91 -24.48 7.08 5.51
N ARG A 92 -24.00 6.66 4.32
CA ARG A 92 -23.01 5.55 4.26
C ARG A 92 -21.79 5.72 3.38
N ASP A 93 -21.87 6.39 2.24
CA ASP A 93 -20.73 6.48 1.32
C ASP A 93 -20.15 7.89 1.36
N GLN A 94 -19.16 8.11 2.23
CA GLN A 94 -18.35 9.32 2.23
C GLN A 94 -17.02 8.98 1.56
N CYS A 95 -16.83 9.45 0.33
CA CYS A 95 -15.53 9.40 -0.33
C CYS A 95 -14.56 10.21 0.53
N ALA A 96 -13.40 9.64 0.85
CA ALA A 96 -12.40 10.33 1.66
C ALA A 96 -11.97 11.65 0.99
N MET A 97 -12.00 11.70 -0.34
CA MET A 97 -11.73 12.92 -1.11
C MET A 97 -12.78 14.04 -0.94
N ALA A 98 -13.95 13.74 -0.37
CA ALA A 98 -15.07 14.68 -0.21
C ALA A 98 -15.13 15.31 1.19
N THR A 99 -14.21 14.96 2.10
CA THR A 99 -14.17 15.61 3.42
C THR A 99 -13.77 17.07 3.25
N ALA A 100 -14.74 17.95 3.46
CA ALA A 100 -14.50 19.39 3.48
C ALA A 100 -13.42 19.71 4.52
N PRO A 101 -12.49 20.65 4.24
CA PRO A 101 -11.55 21.12 5.25
C PRO A 101 -12.33 21.55 6.50
N THR A 102 -11.80 21.15 7.65
CA THR A 102 -12.38 21.19 9.00
C THR A 102 -13.26 22.42 9.23
N GLY A 103 -14.58 22.23 9.26
CA GLY A 103 -15.57 23.27 9.54
C GLY A 103 -16.56 23.59 8.42
N GLY A 104 -16.37 23.05 7.20
CA GLY A 104 -17.39 23.08 6.14
C GLY A 104 -18.41 21.96 6.30
N ALA A 105 -19.68 22.21 5.92
CA ALA A 105 -20.62 21.12 5.70
C ALA A 105 -19.99 20.13 4.70
N PRO A 106 -20.14 18.80 4.88
CA PRO A 106 -19.57 17.82 3.97
C PRO A 106 -20.04 18.17 2.55
N SER A 107 -19.11 18.44 1.65
CA SER A 107 -19.48 18.63 0.25
C SER A 107 -19.92 17.26 -0.24
N VAL A 108 -21.22 17.01 -0.22
CA VAL A 108 -21.80 15.82 -0.82
C VAL A 108 -21.48 15.91 -2.30
N LEU A 109 -20.43 15.21 -2.74
CA LEU A 109 -20.19 15.05 -4.16
C LEU A 109 -21.40 14.29 -4.69
N PRO A 110 -22.10 14.81 -5.71
CA PRO A 110 -23.32 14.19 -6.25
C PRO A 110 -23.07 12.82 -6.92
N TYR A 111 -21.82 12.36 -6.89
CA TYR A 111 -21.33 11.11 -7.44
C TYR A 111 -20.22 10.56 -6.55
N CYS A 112 -20.58 9.74 -5.57
CA CYS A 112 -19.63 9.07 -4.71
C CYS A 112 -20.12 7.67 -4.33
N ARG A 113 -19.29 6.65 -4.59
CA ARG A 113 -19.49 5.28 -4.12
C ARG A 113 -18.15 4.68 -3.72
N VAL A 114 -18.10 4.05 -2.55
CA VAL A 114 -16.92 3.32 -2.06
C VAL A 114 -17.11 1.82 -2.27
N PHE A 115 -16.09 1.16 -2.83
CA PHE A 115 -15.95 -0.29 -2.91
C PHE A 115 -14.89 -0.72 -1.91
N GLU A 116 -15.31 -1.38 -0.84
CA GLU A 116 -14.40 -1.90 0.18
C GLU A 116 -13.92 -3.31 -0.16
N ASP A 117 -12.75 -3.68 0.41
CA ASP A 117 -12.17 -5.01 0.36
C ASP A 117 -13.18 -6.14 0.70
N THR A 118 -14.04 -5.93 1.70
CA THR A 118 -15.06 -6.92 2.12
C THR A 118 -16.11 -7.17 1.04
N VAL A 119 -16.58 -6.11 0.37
CA VAL A 119 -17.58 -6.19 -0.70
C VAL A 119 -16.98 -6.90 -1.91
N ILE A 120 -15.74 -6.56 -2.26
CA ILE A 120 -15.02 -7.17 -3.36
C ILE A 120 -14.68 -8.63 -3.06
N ASN A 121 -14.31 -8.97 -1.82
CA ASN A 121 -14.03 -10.36 -1.44
C ASN A 121 -15.27 -11.24 -1.56
N GLN A 122 -16.43 -10.74 -1.13
CA GLN A 122 -17.71 -11.44 -1.35
C GLN A 122 -18.00 -11.61 -2.84
N PHE A 123 -17.76 -10.58 -3.65
CA PHE A 123 -17.90 -10.66 -5.10
C PHE A 123 -16.95 -11.72 -5.69
N THR A 124 -15.66 -11.70 -5.37
CA THR A 124 -14.71 -12.70 -5.90
C THR A 124 -15.07 -14.12 -5.49
N THR A 125 -15.55 -14.32 -4.26
CA THR A 125 -15.95 -15.64 -3.77
C THR A 125 -17.16 -16.19 -4.53
N ASN A 126 -18.10 -15.31 -4.92
CA ASN A 126 -19.35 -15.70 -5.56
C ASN A 126 -19.30 -15.69 -7.10
N ALA A 127 -18.54 -14.76 -7.69
CA ALA A 127 -18.54 -14.49 -9.12
C ALA A 127 -17.31 -15.00 -9.88
N ILE A 128 -16.16 -15.19 -9.20
CA ILE A 128 -14.92 -15.66 -9.82
C ILE A 128 -14.33 -16.83 -8.99
N PRO A 129 -14.84 -18.07 -9.17
CA PRO A 129 -14.34 -19.25 -8.47
C PRO A 129 -12.82 -19.48 -8.65
N SER A 130 -12.25 -18.99 -9.76
CA SER A 130 -10.82 -19.06 -10.08
C SER A 130 -9.94 -17.97 -9.44
N ALA A 131 -10.51 -17.03 -8.66
CA ALA A 131 -9.74 -16.09 -7.84
C ALA A 131 -9.29 -16.70 -6.50
N THR A 132 -9.47 -18.02 -6.36
CA THR A 132 -8.84 -18.82 -5.33
C THR A 132 -7.46 -19.26 -5.82
N ASN A 133 -6.45 -19.16 -4.95
CA ASN A 133 -5.12 -19.65 -5.27
C ASN A 133 -5.23 -21.17 -5.54
N PRO A 134 -4.83 -21.68 -6.72
CA PRO A 134 -5.08 -23.08 -7.10
C PRO A 134 -4.39 -24.10 -6.17
N GLY A 135 -3.42 -23.67 -5.36
CA GLY A 135 -2.77 -24.49 -4.34
C GLY A 135 -3.40 -24.45 -2.95
N THR A 136 -4.20 -23.42 -2.62
CA THR A 136 -4.73 -23.23 -1.24
C THR A 136 -6.25 -23.11 -1.17
N GLY A 137 -6.95 -22.91 -2.29
CA GLY A 137 -8.40 -22.68 -2.30
C GLY A 137 -8.84 -21.39 -1.61
N ARG A 138 -7.88 -20.52 -1.25
CA ARG A 138 -8.11 -19.26 -0.53
C ARG A 138 -8.15 -18.08 -1.50
N PRO A 139 -8.99 -17.05 -1.26
CA PRO A 139 -8.99 -15.87 -2.09
C PRO A 139 -7.60 -15.21 -2.13
N VAL A 140 -7.23 -14.59 -3.25
CA VAL A 140 -5.93 -13.91 -3.42
C VAL A 140 -5.67 -12.85 -2.33
N LEU A 141 -6.74 -12.27 -1.79
CA LEU A 141 -6.73 -11.28 -0.71
C LEU A 141 -7.09 -11.88 0.65
N ASP A 142 -6.98 -13.20 0.80
CA ASP A 142 -7.28 -13.83 2.07
C ASP A 142 -6.41 -13.19 3.17
N GLN A 143 -7.07 -12.50 4.09
CA GLN A 143 -6.46 -11.92 5.28
C GLN A 143 -6.04 -13.01 6.27
N THR A 144 -6.22 -14.28 5.91
CA THR A 144 -5.58 -15.37 6.60
C THR A 144 -4.06 -15.28 6.43
N PRO A 145 -3.35 -15.80 7.41
CA PRO A 145 -1.92 -15.55 7.53
C PRO A 145 -0.95 -16.20 6.53
N ALA A 146 -1.49 -16.82 5.48
CA ALA A 146 -0.73 -17.21 4.30
C ALA A 146 -0.77 -16.14 3.18
N GLY A 147 -1.21 -14.92 3.52
CA GLY A 147 -1.33 -13.80 2.58
C GLY A 147 0.00 -13.41 1.92
N SER A 148 -0.09 -12.93 0.67
CA SER A 148 1.05 -12.68 -0.23
C SER A 148 1.95 -11.50 0.14
N PHE A 149 1.71 -10.79 1.25
CA PHE A 149 2.41 -9.53 1.56
C PHE A 149 3.75 -9.70 2.30
N GLY A 150 4.14 -10.94 2.59
CA GLY A 150 5.51 -11.26 3.00
C GLY A 150 5.60 -12.38 4.04
N PRO A 151 6.79 -12.96 4.24
CA PRO A 151 7.03 -14.10 5.13
C PRO A 151 7.17 -13.69 6.60
N ILE A 152 6.60 -12.56 7.02
CA ILE A 152 6.67 -12.17 8.43
C ILE A 152 5.65 -13.00 9.18
N GLU A 153 6.08 -14.17 9.63
CA GLU A 153 5.40 -14.95 10.64
C GLU A 153 5.16 -14.03 11.84
N GLY A 154 3.90 -13.88 12.19
CA GLY A 154 3.48 -13.23 13.42
C GLY A 154 4.02 -14.00 14.63
N PRO A 155 3.80 -13.47 15.84
CA PRO A 155 4.18 -14.15 17.08
C PRO A 155 3.54 -15.53 17.25
N VAL A 156 2.51 -15.84 16.45
CA VAL A 156 1.91 -17.16 16.31
C VAL A 156 2.34 -17.75 14.97
N ALA A 157 2.80 -19.01 14.97
CA ALA A 157 3.22 -19.72 13.77
C ALA A 157 2.07 -19.72 12.74
N GLY A 158 2.38 -19.19 11.56
CA GLY A 158 1.39 -18.98 10.52
C GLY A 158 0.38 -17.91 10.90
N GLU A 159 0.79 -16.78 11.50
CA GLU A 159 0.12 -15.47 11.42
C GLU A 159 0.86 -14.53 10.44
N SER A 160 0.21 -13.62 9.70
CA SER A 160 0.91 -12.60 8.88
C SER A 160 0.90 -11.29 9.64
N LEU A 161 2.08 -10.73 9.90
CA LEU A 161 2.20 -9.47 10.66
C LEU A 161 1.75 -8.24 9.84
N ILE A 162 1.57 -8.37 8.52
CA ILE A 162 1.12 -7.28 7.64
C ILE A 162 -0.24 -7.63 7.08
N GLU A 163 -1.18 -6.68 7.21
CA GLU A 163 -2.50 -6.72 6.61
C GLU A 163 -2.57 -5.68 5.49
N GLY A 164 -2.90 -6.14 4.29
CA GLY A 164 -3.23 -5.28 3.16
C GLY A 164 -4.73 -5.04 3.10
N ARG A 165 -5.13 -3.76 3.07
CA ARG A 165 -6.50 -3.34 2.80
C ARG A 165 -6.52 -2.39 1.61
N PHE A 166 -7.59 -2.40 0.86
CA PHE A 166 -7.81 -1.39 -0.17
C PHE A 166 -9.27 -1.00 -0.23
N TRP A 167 -9.51 0.17 -0.78
CA TRP A 167 -10.85 0.63 -1.13
C TRP A 167 -10.78 1.45 -2.41
N VAL A 168 -11.87 1.48 -3.16
CA VAL A 168 -11.97 2.24 -4.41
C VAL A 168 -13.11 3.21 -4.31
N GLU A 169 -12.83 4.47 -4.63
CA GLU A 169 -13.81 5.55 -4.71
C GLU A 169 -14.16 5.81 -6.17
N MET A 170 -15.44 5.65 -6.50
CA MET A 170 -15.99 6.02 -7.80
C MET A 170 -16.60 7.41 -7.71
N THR A 171 -16.11 8.32 -8.54
CA THR A 171 -16.47 9.74 -8.55
C THR A 171 -16.65 10.26 -9.98
N ASP A 172 -17.12 11.51 -10.11
CA ASP A 172 -17.18 12.25 -11.38
C ASP A 172 -17.94 11.53 -12.52
N GLY A 173 -19.16 11.08 -12.24
CA GLY A 173 -20.04 10.47 -13.23
C GLY A 173 -20.52 11.46 -14.30
N GLN A 174 -19.97 11.37 -15.51
CA GLN A 174 -20.36 12.20 -16.66
C GLN A 174 -20.94 11.33 -17.77
N SER A 175 -22.12 11.69 -18.30
CA SER A 175 -22.64 11.06 -19.51
C SER A 175 -21.72 11.34 -20.69
N VAL A 176 -21.40 10.30 -21.46
CA VAL A 176 -20.51 10.40 -22.63
C VAL A 176 -21.10 9.62 -23.80
N ASN A 177 -20.87 10.12 -25.00
CA ASN A 177 -21.22 9.42 -26.24
C ASN A 177 -20.01 8.60 -26.68
N VAL A 178 -20.20 7.30 -26.90
CA VAL A 178 -19.14 6.40 -27.37
C VAL A 178 -19.37 6.12 -28.85
N ALA A 179 -18.30 6.09 -29.65
CA ALA A 179 -18.44 5.78 -31.08
C ALA A 179 -19.14 4.42 -31.26
N GLY A 180 -20.17 4.39 -32.11
CA GLY A 180 -21.03 3.21 -32.30
C GLY A 180 -22.27 3.16 -31.40
N SER A 181 -22.43 4.06 -30.43
CA SER A 181 -23.68 4.20 -29.67
C SER A 181 -24.78 4.85 -30.51
N GLN A 182 -26.04 4.43 -30.33
CA GLN A 182 -27.18 5.08 -30.98
C GLN A 182 -27.29 6.55 -30.56
N VAL A 183 -27.45 7.44 -31.55
CA VAL A 183 -27.61 8.88 -31.32
C VAL A 183 -28.86 9.14 -30.48
N GLY A 184 -28.71 9.84 -29.37
CA GLY A 184 -29.82 10.18 -28.46
C GLY A 184 -30.06 9.19 -27.32
N VAL A 185 -29.36 8.05 -27.30
CA VAL A 185 -29.40 7.10 -26.18
C VAL A 185 -28.06 7.16 -25.44
N SER A 186 -27.90 8.12 -24.51
CA SER A 186 -26.68 8.22 -23.70
C SER A 186 -26.67 7.13 -22.61
N GLY A 187 -26.37 5.90 -23.00
CA GLY A 187 -26.22 4.78 -22.07
C GLY A 187 -24.85 4.73 -21.40
N TYR A 188 -23.85 5.49 -21.88
CA TYR A 188 -22.49 5.39 -21.34
C TYR A 188 -22.16 6.53 -20.39
N ARG A 189 -21.40 6.20 -19.35
CA ARG A 189 -20.90 7.13 -18.36
C ARG A 189 -19.41 6.97 -18.18
N ARG A 190 -18.71 8.10 -18.18
CA ARG A 190 -17.33 8.18 -17.73
C ARG A 190 -17.33 8.41 -16.23
N VAL A 191 -16.60 7.59 -15.50
CA VAL A 191 -16.36 7.74 -14.07
C VAL A 191 -14.85 7.77 -13.80
N VAL A 192 -14.49 8.30 -12.64
CA VAL A 192 -13.15 8.28 -12.11
C VAL A 192 -13.11 7.29 -10.95
N LEU A 193 -12.29 6.26 -11.07
CA LEU A 193 -12.01 5.29 -10.01
C LEU A 193 -10.70 5.70 -9.34
N THR A 194 -10.74 5.98 -8.05
CA THR A 194 -9.54 6.26 -7.23
C THR A 194 -9.40 5.15 -6.21
N SER A 195 -8.40 4.28 -6.38
CA SER A 195 -8.11 3.18 -5.49
C SER A 195 -7.02 3.56 -4.52
N PHE A 196 -7.19 3.18 -3.25
CA PHE A 196 -6.21 3.37 -2.19
C PHE A 196 -5.82 2.01 -1.65
N GLY A 197 -4.52 1.70 -1.68
CA GLY A 197 -3.92 0.54 -1.04
C GLY A 197 -3.26 0.95 0.26
N LEU A 198 -3.60 0.27 1.35
CA LEU A 198 -3.10 0.49 2.69
C LEU A 198 -2.43 -0.78 3.20
N LEU A 199 -1.18 -0.67 3.62
CA LEU A 199 -0.49 -1.71 4.37
C LEU A 199 -0.39 -1.29 5.82
N ARG A 200 -0.89 -2.14 6.72
CA ARG A 200 -0.81 -1.91 8.17
C ARG A 200 -0.21 -3.12 8.87
N PRO A 201 0.63 -2.94 9.89
CA PRO A 201 0.97 -4.02 10.79
C PRO A 201 -0.31 -4.48 11.52
N ARG A 202 -0.56 -5.79 11.55
CA ARG A 202 -1.62 -6.36 12.37
C ARG A 202 -1.15 -6.33 13.83
N PRO A 203 -1.95 -5.83 14.78
CA PRO A 203 -1.58 -5.91 16.19
C PRO A 203 -1.44 -7.39 16.58
N ALA A 204 -0.30 -7.73 17.18
CA ALA A 204 -0.11 -9.05 17.79
C ALA A 204 -1.26 -9.32 18.76
N ALA A 205 -1.77 -10.56 18.80
CA ALA A 205 -2.81 -10.95 19.76
C ALA A 205 -2.35 -10.61 21.19
N GLY A 206 -2.91 -9.54 21.78
CA GLY A 206 -2.57 -9.05 23.11
C GLY A 206 -1.64 -7.83 23.20
N GLY A 207 -1.19 -7.26 22.08
CA GLY A 207 -0.33 -6.07 22.05
C GLY A 207 -1.05 -4.82 21.54
N THR A 208 -1.27 -3.82 22.40
CA THR A 208 -1.56 -2.44 21.99
C THR A 208 -0.28 -1.84 21.40
N ILE A 209 -0.05 -2.03 20.10
CA ILE A 209 1.10 -1.40 19.43
C ILE A 209 0.86 0.11 19.28
N CYS A 210 -0.39 0.55 19.13
CA CYS A 210 -0.88 1.92 19.36
C CYS A 210 -2.34 1.80 19.84
N SER A 211 -2.86 2.82 20.53
CA SER A 211 -4.20 2.78 21.12
C SER A 211 -5.31 2.53 20.07
N ALA A 212 -6.45 1.95 20.48
CA ALA A 212 -7.59 1.71 19.59
C ALA A 212 -8.07 3.04 18.98
N GLY A 213 -7.67 3.32 17.74
CA GLY A 213 -7.90 4.60 17.06
C GLY A 213 -6.67 5.12 16.30
N GLU A 214 -5.47 4.64 16.62
CA GLU A 214 -4.23 4.99 15.92
C GLU A 214 -3.93 3.93 14.86
N ASN A 215 -4.48 4.14 13.66
CA ASN A 215 -4.11 3.37 12.49
C ASN A 215 -2.68 3.75 12.08
N ALA A 216 -1.68 3.04 12.61
CA ALA A 216 -0.31 3.12 12.09
C ALA A 216 -0.29 2.51 10.68
N SER A 217 -0.61 3.33 9.68
CA SER A 217 -0.42 2.98 8.27
C SER A 217 1.08 2.93 8.00
N ALA A 218 1.61 1.75 7.65
CA ALA A 218 3.00 1.63 7.24
C ALA A 218 3.19 2.27 5.86
N VAL A 219 2.22 2.08 4.96
CA VAL A 219 2.21 2.65 3.62
C VAL A 219 0.77 2.89 3.17
N GLN A 220 0.53 4.04 2.54
CA GLN A 220 -0.67 4.31 1.75
C GLN A 220 -0.25 4.71 0.33
N ALA A 221 -0.80 4.03 -0.68
CA ALA A 221 -0.61 4.37 -2.09
C ALA A 221 -1.97 4.59 -2.75
N GLY A 222 -2.04 5.55 -3.66
CA GLY A 222 -3.26 5.87 -4.41
C GLY A 222 -3.02 5.74 -5.91
N VAL A 223 -3.95 5.11 -6.63
CA VAL A 223 -3.95 5.01 -8.09
C VAL A 223 -5.30 5.48 -8.61
N ARG A 224 -5.29 6.20 -9.73
CA ARG A 224 -6.50 6.74 -10.36
C ARG A 224 -6.63 6.22 -11.79
N ALA A 225 -7.83 5.78 -12.15
CA ALA A 225 -8.19 5.36 -13.49
C ALA A 225 -9.51 5.99 -13.94
N HIS A 226 -9.67 6.11 -15.25
CA HIS A 226 -10.93 6.50 -15.87
C HIS A 226 -11.60 5.27 -16.44
N ALA A 227 -12.86 5.05 -16.09
CA ALA A 227 -13.64 3.93 -16.60
C ALA A 227 -14.86 4.45 -17.39
N LEU A 228 -15.20 3.72 -18.45
CA LEU A 228 -16.44 3.91 -19.18
C LEU A 228 -17.39 2.78 -18.77
N ILE A 229 -18.48 3.13 -18.11
CA ILE A 229 -19.53 2.20 -17.68
C ILE A 229 -20.69 2.33 -18.67
N GLY A 230 -21.17 1.21 -19.19
CA GLY A 230 -22.42 1.18 -19.95
C GLY A 230 -22.54 0.00 -20.91
N PRO A 231 -23.69 -0.15 -21.57
CA PRO A 231 -24.84 0.76 -21.53
C PRO A 231 -25.63 0.63 -20.21
N VAL A 232 -25.72 1.72 -19.47
CA VAL A 232 -26.64 1.90 -18.35
C VAL A 232 -28.01 2.14 -18.97
N ALA A 233 -28.93 1.20 -18.81
CA ALA A 233 -30.29 1.37 -19.31
C ALA A 233 -30.86 2.68 -18.75
N PRO A 234 -31.47 3.55 -19.58
CA PRO A 234 -32.20 4.70 -19.04
C PRO A 234 -33.28 4.15 -18.12
N ASN A 235 -33.38 4.70 -16.90
CA ASN A 235 -34.46 4.40 -15.96
C ASN A 235 -35.77 4.49 -16.75
N VAL A 236 -36.36 3.35 -17.08
CA VAL A 236 -37.72 3.30 -17.61
C VAL A 236 -38.59 3.60 -16.41
N ALA A 237 -38.76 4.88 -16.13
CA ALA A 237 -39.62 5.36 -15.08
C ALA A 237 -41.00 4.70 -15.28
N GLY A 238 -41.41 3.84 -14.34
CA GLY A 238 -42.79 3.40 -14.23
C GLY A 238 -43.25 2.26 -15.13
N GLY A 239 -42.40 1.25 -15.38
CA GLY A 239 -42.91 -0.08 -15.76
C GLY A 239 -43.60 -0.71 -14.55
N ALA A 240 -44.89 -0.43 -14.34
CA ALA A 240 -45.72 -1.10 -13.36
C ALA A 240 -45.65 -2.63 -13.56
N LEU A 241 -45.13 -3.32 -12.54
CA LEU A 241 -45.40 -4.74 -12.33
C LEU A 241 -46.77 -4.89 -11.65
#